data_AF-A0AAW1LA02-F1
#
_entry.id   AF-A0AAW1LA02-F1
#
_cell.length_a   1.000
_cell.length_b   1.000
_cell.length_c   1.000
_cell.angle_alpha   90.00
_cell.angle_beta   90.00
_cell.angle_gamma   90.00
#
_symmetry.space_group_name_H-M   'P 1'
#
loop_
_entity.id
_entity.type
_entity.pdbx_description
1 polymer ?
#
loop_
_entity_poly.entity_id
_entity_poly.type
_entity_poly.pdbx_seq_one_letter_code
_entity_poly.pdbx_strand_id
1 'polypeptide(L)'
;MNRLFGKGKPKEPGPSITDCITNVDTRAEGVEKKINVLDNDLRKFRDQMSKMREGPAKNAVKAKALRVLKQKKMYEQQLENLRGQSFNMEQANFAHQTLKDTHSTVVAMKDGMKQMKKEFKKVNIEEIDDVQDELADMLDEANEIQDALGRNYNTPEVDEDELAAELDALGDEIALDDDTSYLDDVLKAPAAPDTKPEAETNKNKDGIQVDEFGLPQIPSHN
;
A
#
# COMPACT_ATOMS: atom_id res chain seq x y z
N MET A 1 56.36 4.62 -8.85
CA MET A 1 55.71 5.24 -10.02
C MET A 1 54.24 5.47 -9.70
N ASN A 2 53.86 6.70 -9.35
CA ASN A 2 52.46 7.07 -9.13
C ASN A 2 51.78 7.24 -10.49
N ARG A 3 50.68 6.53 -10.71
CA ARG A 3 49.90 6.61 -11.96
C ARG A 3 49.26 8.01 -12.05
N LEU A 4 49.83 8.84 -12.93
CA LEU A 4 49.43 10.21 -13.29
C LEU A 4 48.25 10.29 -14.28
N PHE A 5 47.57 9.18 -14.55
CA PHE A 5 46.35 9.16 -15.38
C PHE A 5 45.18 8.75 -14.50
N GLY A 6 44.16 9.62 -14.49
CA GLY A 6 43.13 9.73 -13.47
C GLY A 6 42.48 8.42 -13.05
N LYS A 7 42.14 8.35 -11.76
CA LYS A 7 41.12 7.42 -11.27
C LYS A 7 39.90 7.60 -12.18
N GLY A 8 39.54 6.57 -12.94
CA GLY A 8 38.30 6.57 -13.72
C GLY A 8 37.16 6.98 -12.80
N LYS A 9 36.27 7.87 -13.28
CA LYS A 9 35.09 8.28 -12.52
C LYS A 9 34.42 7.02 -11.97
N PRO A 10 33.99 7.01 -10.69
CA PRO A 10 33.26 5.88 -10.13
C PRO A 10 32.12 5.55 -11.09
N LYS A 11 32.07 4.30 -11.54
CA LYS A 11 31.08 3.82 -12.49
C LYS A 11 29.73 4.03 -11.82
N GLU A 12 28.93 4.96 -12.34
CA GLU A 12 27.59 5.20 -11.80
C GLU A 12 26.85 3.86 -11.77
N PRO A 13 26.13 3.56 -10.67
CA PRO A 13 25.30 2.37 -10.64
C PRO A 13 24.38 2.40 -11.86
N GLY A 14 24.18 1.24 -12.50
CA GLY A 14 23.17 1.13 -13.55
C GLY A 14 21.79 1.56 -13.02
N PRO A 15 20.83 1.87 -13.90
CA PRO A 15 19.50 2.30 -13.50
C PRO A 15 18.87 1.30 -12.53
N SER A 16 18.26 1.82 -11.46
CA SER A 16 17.56 0.97 -10.50
C SER A 16 16.34 0.32 -11.16
N ILE A 17 16.02 -0.91 -10.78
CA ILE A 17 14.79 -1.58 -11.23
C ILE A 17 13.57 -0.73 -10.84
N THR A 18 13.58 -0.12 -9.66
CA THR A 18 12.52 0.80 -9.20
C THR A 18 12.36 2.02 -10.10
N ASP A 19 13.47 2.59 -10.58
CA ASP A 19 13.43 3.74 -11.50
C ASP A 19 12.87 3.31 -12.86
N CYS A 20 13.24 2.12 -13.33
CA CYS A 20 12.70 1.55 -14.57
C CYS A 20 11.18 1.30 -14.48
N ILE A 21 10.71 0.73 -13.37
CA ILE A 21 9.27 0.53 -13.08
C ILE A 21 8.53 1.88 -13.15
N THR A 22 8.98 2.86 -12.36
CA THR A 22 8.39 4.21 -12.32
C THR A 22 8.30 4.85 -13.71
N ASN A 23 9.34 4.70 -14.53
CA ASN A 23 9.36 5.24 -15.89
C ASN A 23 8.36 4.52 -16.83
N VAL A 24 8.21 3.20 -16.70
CA VAL A 24 7.24 2.42 -17.48
C VAL A 24 5.82 2.79 -17.06
N ASP A 25 5.56 2.93 -15.76
CA ASP A 25 4.24 3.34 -15.24
C ASP A 25 3.85 4.75 -15.71
N THR A 26 4.78 5.71 -15.64
CA THR A 26 4.55 7.06 -16.16
C THR A 26 4.18 7.04 -17.65
N ARG A 27 4.81 6.16 -18.44
CA ARG A 27 4.47 5.98 -19.85
C ARG A 27 3.10 5.34 -20.02
N ALA A 28 2.74 4.35 -19.17
CA ALA A 28 1.44 3.70 -19.16
C ALA A 28 0.33 4.72 -18.88
N GLU A 29 0.48 5.57 -17.87
CA GLU A 29 -0.46 6.67 -17.58
C GLU A 29 -0.63 7.63 -18.77
N GLY A 30 0.48 7.96 -19.45
CA GLY A 30 0.44 8.79 -20.65
C GLY A 30 -0.36 8.16 -21.80
N VAL A 31 -0.29 6.84 -21.95
CA VAL A 31 -1.09 6.08 -22.93
C VAL A 31 -2.56 6.03 -22.50
N GLU A 32 -2.83 5.80 -21.22
CA GLU A 32 -4.19 5.77 -20.66
C GLU A 32 -4.92 7.12 -20.86
N LYS A 33 -4.23 8.24 -20.63
CA LYS A 33 -4.77 9.58 -20.95
C LYS A 33 -5.16 9.72 -22.43
N LYS A 34 -4.36 9.17 -23.36
CA LYS A 34 -4.69 9.18 -24.80
C LYS A 34 -5.90 8.30 -25.12
N ILE A 35 -6.03 7.14 -24.48
CA ILE A 35 -7.20 6.26 -24.60
C ILE A 35 -8.47 6.99 -24.16
N ASN A 36 -8.43 7.68 -23.01
CA ASN A 36 -9.56 8.44 -22.48
C ASN A 36 -10.03 9.56 -23.42
N VAL A 37 -9.10 10.26 -24.08
CA VAL A 37 -9.43 11.26 -25.11
C VAL A 37 -10.16 10.61 -26.29
N LEU A 38 -9.66 9.48 -26.79
CA LEU A 38 -10.27 8.77 -27.91
C LEU A 38 -11.65 8.20 -27.54
N ASP A 39 -11.84 7.73 -26.30
CA ASP A 39 -13.14 7.29 -25.80
C ASP A 39 -14.17 8.42 -25.78
N ASN A 40 -13.76 9.61 -25.34
CA ASN A 40 -14.62 10.79 -25.38
C ASN A 40 -15.02 11.16 -26.82
N ASP A 41 -14.11 11.07 -27.77
CA ASP A 41 -14.42 11.31 -29.18
C ASP A 41 -15.33 10.24 -29.78
N LEU A 42 -15.17 8.97 -29.41
CA LEU A 42 -16.07 7.89 -29.79
C LEU A 42 -17.49 8.11 -29.24
N ARG A 43 -17.62 8.58 -27.99
CA ARG A 43 -18.91 8.96 -27.39
C ARG A 43 -19.59 10.06 -28.20
N LYS A 44 -18.85 11.13 -28.55
CA LYS A 44 -19.38 12.21 -29.40
C LYS A 44 -19.86 11.71 -30.77
N PHE A 45 -19.10 10.83 -31.43
CA PHE A 45 -19.53 10.26 -32.71
C PHE A 45 -20.77 9.38 -32.57
N ARG A 46 -20.87 8.60 -31.48
CA ARG A 46 -22.06 7.80 -31.18
C ARG A 46 -23.30 8.67 -31.07
N ASP A 47 -23.21 9.75 -30.29
CA ASP A 47 -24.33 10.67 -30.04
C ASP A 47 -24.68 11.52 -31.27
N GLN A 48 -23.69 11.85 -32.10
CA GLN A 48 -23.94 12.48 -33.40
C GLN A 48 -24.71 11.52 -34.31
N MET A 49 -24.26 10.27 -34.45
CA MET A 49 -24.89 9.28 -35.33
C MET A 49 -26.30 8.89 -34.88
N SER A 50 -26.60 8.89 -33.57
CA SER A 50 -27.95 8.56 -33.06
C SER A 50 -29.00 9.58 -33.50
N LYS A 51 -28.61 10.84 -33.74
CA LYS A 51 -29.47 11.92 -34.21
C LYS A 51 -29.55 12.01 -35.74
N MET A 52 -28.77 11.20 -36.46
CA MET A 52 -28.71 11.23 -37.93
C MET A 52 -29.58 10.14 -38.55
N ARG A 53 -30.30 10.50 -39.61
CA ARG A 53 -30.95 9.54 -40.51
C ARG A 53 -29.90 8.72 -41.26
N GLU A 54 -30.24 7.48 -41.59
CA GLU A 54 -29.41 6.62 -42.44
C GLU A 54 -29.13 7.29 -43.79
N GLY A 55 -27.87 7.23 -44.23
CA GLY A 55 -27.44 7.80 -45.49
C GLY A 55 -25.95 8.16 -45.56
N PRO A 56 -25.51 8.77 -46.68
CA PRO A 56 -24.09 9.07 -46.93
C PRO A 56 -23.42 9.90 -45.82
N ALA A 57 -24.14 10.86 -45.24
CA ALA A 57 -23.63 11.70 -44.16
C ALA A 57 -23.33 10.87 -42.89
N LYS A 58 -24.23 9.97 -42.48
CA LYS A 58 -24.04 9.10 -41.32
C LYS A 58 -22.91 8.09 -41.56
N ASN A 59 -22.79 7.57 -42.78
CA ASN A 59 -21.69 6.69 -43.17
C ASN A 59 -20.32 7.38 -43.08
N ALA A 60 -20.23 8.67 -43.42
CA ALA A 60 -18.99 9.44 -43.27
C ALA A 60 -18.58 9.60 -41.80
N VAL A 61 -19.53 9.85 -40.89
CA VAL A 61 -19.27 9.90 -39.44
C VAL A 61 -18.85 8.53 -38.91
N LYS A 62 -19.53 7.45 -39.34
CA LYS A 62 -19.15 6.07 -39.00
C LYS A 62 -17.72 5.74 -39.43
N ALA A 63 -17.31 6.15 -40.63
CA ALA A 63 -15.94 5.95 -41.11
C ALA A 63 -14.89 6.69 -40.25
N LYS A 64 -15.21 7.91 -39.78
CA LYS A 64 -14.34 8.65 -38.84
C LYS A 64 -14.26 7.93 -37.48
N ALA A 65 -15.39 7.50 -36.94
CA ALA A 65 -15.45 6.77 -35.68
C ALA A 65 -14.64 5.46 -35.74
N LEU A 66 -14.69 4.72 -36.86
CA LEU A 66 -13.90 3.50 -37.06
C LEU A 66 -12.38 3.77 -37.05
N ARG A 67 -11.93 4.90 -37.59
CA ARG A 67 -10.50 5.29 -37.54
C ARG A 67 -10.06 5.57 -36.11
N VAL A 68 -10.88 6.30 -35.34
CA VAL A 68 -10.61 6.59 -33.93
C VAL A 68 -10.62 5.31 -33.10
N LEU A 69 -11.57 4.40 -33.34
CA LEU A 69 -11.63 3.11 -32.65
C LEU A 69 -10.38 2.26 -32.93
N LYS A 70 -9.89 2.24 -34.18
CA LYS A 70 -8.64 1.55 -34.53
C LYS A 70 -7.44 2.14 -33.80
N GLN A 71 -7.36 3.46 -33.70
CA GLN A 71 -6.31 4.14 -32.94
C GLN A 71 -6.40 3.83 -31.45
N LYS A 72 -7.61 3.80 -30.89
CA LYS A 72 -7.83 3.42 -29.49
C LYS A 72 -7.32 2.01 -29.20
N LYS A 73 -7.73 1.02 -30.01
CA LYS A 73 -7.27 -0.37 -29.86
C LYS A 73 -5.75 -0.53 -29.93
N MET A 74 -5.09 0.27 -30.77
CA MET A 74 -3.63 0.28 -30.83
C MET A 74 -3.00 0.79 -29.52
N TYR A 75 -3.57 1.82 -28.89
CA TYR A 75 -3.09 2.30 -27.60
C TYR A 75 -3.46 1.36 -26.44
N GLU A 76 -4.63 0.71 -26.47
CA GLU A 76 -5.00 -0.33 -25.50
C GLU A 76 -3.96 -1.47 -25.49
N GLN A 77 -3.55 -1.94 -26.67
CA GLN A 77 -2.49 -2.95 -26.78
C GLN A 77 -1.13 -2.45 -26.25
N GLN A 78 -0.77 -1.19 -26.52
CA GLN A 78 0.45 -0.60 -25.98
C GLN A 78 0.41 -0.49 -24.45
N LEU A 79 -0.74 -0.14 -23.89
CA LEU A 79 -0.96 -0.05 -22.44
C LEU A 79 -0.81 -1.43 -21.79
N GLU A 80 -1.43 -2.46 -22.36
CA GLU A 80 -1.29 -3.85 -21.90
C GLU A 80 0.18 -4.29 -21.88
N ASN A 81 0.93 -4.02 -22.96
CA ASN A 81 2.35 -4.35 -23.03
C ASN A 81 3.18 -3.62 -21.97
N LEU A 82 2.89 -2.34 -21.69
CA LEU A 82 3.58 -1.56 -20.67
C LEU A 82 3.27 -2.08 -19.27
N ARG A 83 2.00 -2.36 -18.96
CA ARG A 83 1.57 -2.94 -17.68
C ARG A 83 2.21 -4.30 -17.45
N GLY A 84 2.27 -5.16 -18.48
CA GLY A 84 2.98 -6.44 -18.40
C GLY A 84 4.48 -6.29 -18.15
N GLN A 85 5.14 -5.29 -18.77
CA GLN A 85 6.54 -4.98 -18.48
C GLN A 85 6.75 -4.52 -17.04
N SER A 86 5.89 -3.64 -16.54
CA SER A 86 5.96 -3.15 -15.17
C SER A 86 5.81 -4.31 -14.17
N PHE A 87 4.78 -5.13 -14.34
CA PHE A 87 4.53 -6.30 -13.50
C PHE A 87 5.71 -7.28 -13.47
N ASN A 88 6.30 -7.60 -14.63
CA ASN A 88 7.46 -8.48 -14.69
C ASN A 88 8.67 -7.91 -13.95
N MET A 89 8.87 -6.58 -14.01
CA MET A 89 9.93 -5.91 -13.26
C MET A 89 9.63 -5.86 -11.77
N GLU A 90 8.38 -5.65 -11.34
CA GLU A 90 7.95 -5.69 -9.95
C GLU A 90 8.21 -7.08 -9.34
N GLN A 91 7.84 -8.15 -10.04
CA GLN A 91 8.11 -9.53 -9.63
C GLN A 91 9.62 -9.78 -9.47
N ALA A 92 10.43 -9.30 -10.42
CA ALA A 92 11.89 -9.38 -10.32
C ALA A 92 12.46 -8.56 -9.16
N ASN A 93 11.89 -7.38 -8.90
CA ASN A 93 12.29 -6.50 -7.80
C ASN A 93 11.98 -7.12 -6.44
N PHE A 94 10.80 -7.75 -6.30
CA PHE A 94 10.42 -8.48 -5.09
C PHE A 94 11.39 -9.63 -4.82
N ALA A 95 11.65 -10.48 -5.81
CA ALA A 95 12.63 -11.56 -5.68
C ALA A 95 14.04 -11.04 -5.33
N HIS A 96 14.45 -9.92 -5.93
CA HIS A 96 15.72 -9.27 -5.61
C HIS A 96 15.78 -8.79 -4.15
N GLN A 97 14.69 -8.23 -3.62
CA GLN A 97 14.61 -7.80 -2.23
C GLN A 97 14.65 -9.00 -1.27
N THR A 98 13.89 -10.06 -1.53
CA THR A 98 13.95 -11.30 -0.73
C THR A 98 15.36 -11.88 -0.67
N LEU A 99 16.09 -11.85 -1.80
CA LEU A 99 17.48 -12.30 -1.84
C LEU A 99 18.42 -11.40 -1.02
N LYS A 100 18.21 -10.08 -1.03
CA LYS A 100 18.96 -9.14 -0.18
C LYS A 100 18.71 -9.38 1.31
N ASP A 101 17.46 -9.62 1.69
CA ASP A 101 17.09 -9.89 3.08
C ASP A 101 17.70 -11.22 3.55
N THR A 102 17.61 -12.26 2.71
CA THR A 102 18.26 -13.55 2.96
C THR A 102 19.77 -13.40 3.12
N HIS A 103 20.42 -12.63 2.23
CA HIS A 103 21.85 -12.37 2.34
C HIS A 103 22.20 -11.68 3.67
N SER A 104 21.40 -10.69 4.08
CA SER A 104 21.60 -9.94 5.32
C SER A 104 21.47 -10.83 6.54
N THR A 105 20.47 -11.72 6.57
CA THR A 105 20.33 -12.75 7.61
C THR A 105 21.55 -13.68 7.66
N VAL A 106 22.03 -14.17 6.51
CA VAL A 106 23.22 -15.04 6.46
C VAL A 106 24.47 -14.31 6.98
N VAL A 107 24.64 -13.03 6.65
CA VAL A 107 25.74 -12.21 7.17
C VAL A 107 25.63 -12.07 8.69
N ALA A 108 24.44 -11.74 9.21
CA ALA A 108 24.19 -11.64 10.63
C ALA A 108 24.47 -12.95 11.38
N MET A 109 24.01 -14.10 10.85
CA MET A 109 24.29 -15.42 11.42
C MET A 109 25.79 -15.73 11.45
N LYS A 110 26.51 -15.40 10.37
CA LYS A 110 27.96 -15.62 10.29
C LYS A 110 28.70 -14.78 11.34
N ASP A 111 28.27 -13.54 11.54
CA ASP A 111 28.87 -12.67 12.56
C ASP A 111 28.50 -13.10 13.98
N GLY A 112 27.27 -13.54 14.22
CA GLY A 112 26.86 -14.18 15.47
C GLY A 112 27.69 -15.42 15.79
N MET A 113 27.91 -16.31 14.82
CA MET A 113 28.78 -17.48 14.98
C MET A 113 30.24 -17.11 15.29
N LYS A 114 30.78 -16.03 14.69
CA LYS A 114 32.14 -15.56 15.02
C LYS A 114 32.20 -15.06 16.46
N GLN A 115 31.18 -14.32 16.92
CA GLN A 115 31.09 -13.85 18.30
C GLN A 115 30.96 -15.02 19.27
N MET A 116 30.08 -15.99 18.98
CA MET A 116 29.93 -17.21 19.77
C MET A 116 31.25 -17.97 19.89
N LYS A 117 31.99 -18.17 18.78
CA LYS A 117 33.33 -18.79 18.81
C LYS A 117 34.34 -18.00 19.62
N LYS A 118 34.24 -16.67 19.68
CA LYS A 118 35.12 -15.82 20.48
C LYS A 118 34.81 -15.95 21.97
N GLU A 119 33.53 -15.97 22.34
CA GLU A 119 33.10 -16.18 23.73
C GLU A 119 33.43 -17.60 24.20
N PHE A 120 33.23 -18.61 23.35
CA PHE A 120 33.57 -20.00 23.66
C PHE A 120 35.07 -20.19 23.98
N LYS A 121 35.96 -19.40 23.37
CA LYS A 121 37.40 -19.42 23.68
C LYS A 121 37.75 -18.79 25.03
N LYS A 122 36.84 -18.02 25.64
CA LYS A 122 37.02 -17.45 26.98
C LYS A 122 36.52 -18.38 28.08
N VAL A 123 35.67 -19.35 27.73
CA VAL A 123 35.28 -20.41 28.65
C VAL A 123 36.51 -21.30 28.86
N ASN A 124 37.11 -21.22 30.05
CA ASN A 124 38.19 -22.11 30.44
C ASN A 124 37.60 -23.52 30.63
N ILE A 125 38.14 -24.52 29.93
CA ILE A 125 37.73 -25.93 30.07
C ILE A 125 37.93 -26.43 31.51
N GLU A 126 38.88 -25.85 32.26
CA GLU A 126 39.10 -26.18 33.68
C GLU A 126 37.96 -25.68 34.59
N GLU A 127 37.23 -24.62 34.21
CA GLU A 127 36.02 -24.17 34.92
C GLU A 127 34.77 -24.94 34.44
N ILE A 128 34.86 -25.72 33.35
CA ILE A 128 33.73 -26.52 32.83
C ILE A 128 33.47 -27.74 33.71
N ASP A 129 34.48 -28.31 34.38
CA ASP A 129 34.26 -29.40 35.33
C ASP A 129 33.51 -28.88 36.58
N ASP A 130 33.92 -27.73 37.13
CA ASP A 130 33.21 -27.07 38.24
C ASP A 130 31.79 -26.63 37.85
N VAL A 131 31.61 -26.12 36.62
CA VAL A 131 30.30 -25.73 36.10
C VAL A 131 29.44 -26.94 35.74
N GLN A 132 30.00 -28.08 35.31
CA GLN A 132 29.23 -29.31 35.09
C GLN A 132 28.68 -29.88 36.39
N ASP A 133 29.47 -29.83 37.47
CA ASP A 133 29.01 -30.21 38.80
C ASP A 133 27.90 -29.25 39.28
N GLU A 134 28.06 -27.92 39.12
CA GLU A 134 26.97 -26.96 39.41
C GLU A 134 25.75 -27.11 38.47
N LEU A 135 25.91 -27.52 37.21
CA LEU A 135 24.80 -27.77 36.27
C LEU A 135 24.06 -29.05 36.58
N ALA A 136 24.76 -30.07 37.11
CA ALA A 136 24.14 -31.30 37.61
C ALA A 136 23.30 -30.98 38.86
N ASP A 137 23.87 -30.23 39.81
CA ASP A 137 23.16 -29.74 41.00
C ASP A 137 21.97 -28.84 40.63
N MET A 138 22.12 -27.98 39.62
CA MET A 138 21.06 -27.09 39.16
C MET A 138 19.99 -27.80 38.30
N LEU A 139 20.32 -28.87 37.57
CA LEU A 139 19.35 -29.73 36.89
C LEU A 139 18.58 -30.59 37.89
N ASP A 140 19.24 -31.04 38.96
CA ASP A 140 18.58 -31.73 40.07
C ASP A 140 17.67 -30.76 40.84
N GLU A 141 18.12 -29.52 41.13
CA GLU A 141 17.24 -28.46 41.67
C GLU A 141 16.14 -28.06 40.70
N ALA A 142 16.38 -28.01 39.38
CA ALA A 142 15.36 -27.68 38.40
C ALA A 142 14.33 -28.81 38.27
N ASN A 143 14.72 -30.08 38.34
CA ASN A 143 13.80 -31.21 38.43
C ASN A 143 13.06 -31.22 39.77
N GLU A 144 13.71 -30.86 40.88
CA GLU A 144 13.08 -30.72 42.19
C GLU A 144 12.11 -29.52 42.23
N ILE A 145 12.43 -28.42 41.53
CA ILE A 145 11.56 -27.26 41.30
C ILE A 145 10.43 -27.62 40.35
N GLN A 146 10.66 -28.44 39.32
CA GLN A 146 9.65 -28.86 38.35
C GLN A 146 8.75 -29.97 38.90
N ASP A 147 9.21 -30.75 39.89
CA ASP A 147 8.42 -31.66 40.71
C ASP A 147 7.67 -30.92 41.83
N ALA A 148 8.27 -29.87 42.42
CA ALA A 148 7.62 -29.00 43.41
C ALA A 148 6.59 -28.03 42.79
N LEU A 149 6.85 -27.56 41.57
CA LEU A 149 5.91 -26.88 40.67
C LEU A 149 5.09 -27.87 39.84
N GLY A 150 5.31 -29.18 40.06
CA GLY A 150 4.79 -30.32 39.30
C GLY A 150 3.29 -30.58 39.48
N ARG A 151 2.47 -29.53 39.41
CA ARG A 151 1.06 -29.62 39.06
C ARG A 151 0.68 -28.47 38.13
N ASN A 152 0.54 -28.83 36.85
CA ASN A 152 0.10 -28.03 35.69
C ASN A 152 1.14 -27.01 35.19
N TYR A 153 1.51 -26.99 33.91
CA TYR A 153 0.68 -27.17 32.73
C TYR A 153 1.41 -27.96 31.64
N ASN A 154 0.84 -29.10 31.23
CA ASN A 154 0.87 -29.48 29.82
C ASN A 154 0.24 -28.31 29.07
N THR A 155 0.99 -27.70 28.15
CA THR A 155 0.40 -26.81 27.15
C THR A 155 -0.78 -27.56 26.54
N PRO A 156 -2.01 -27.01 26.58
CA PRO A 156 -3.16 -27.69 26.00
C PRO A 156 -2.83 -28.00 24.54
N GLU A 157 -3.04 -29.25 24.13
CA GLU A 157 -3.13 -29.54 22.71
C GLU A 157 -4.25 -28.64 22.18
N VAL A 158 -3.89 -27.66 21.37
CA VAL A 158 -4.85 -26.79 20.72
C VAL A 158 -5.63 -27.68 19.77
N ASP A 159 -6.91 -27.89 20.08
CA ASP A 159 -7.80 -28.66 19.22
C ASP A 159 -8.09 -27.83 17.97
N GLU A 160 -7.62 -28.31 16.83
CA GLU A 160 -7.82 -27.63 15.55
C GLU A 160 -9.31 -27.44 15.22
N ASP A 161 -10.20 -28.27 15.79
CA ASP A 161 -11.65 -28.16 15.62
C ASP A 161 -12.25 -26.98 16.43
N GLU A 162 -11.68 -26.64 17.59
CA GLU A 162 -12.11 -25.47 18.39
C GLU A 162 -11.63 -24.16 17.75
N LEU A 163 -10.41 -24.16 17.19
CA LEU A 163 -9.87 -23.01 16.45
C LEU A 163 -10.62 -22.77 15.13
N ALA A 164 -11.09 -23.83 14.47
CA ALA A 164 -11.94 -23.74 13.29
C ALA A 164 -13.33 -23.18 13.64
N ALA A 165 -13.91 -23.56 14.78
CA ALA A 165 -15.19 -23.02 15.24
C ALA A 165 -15.09 -21.53 15.65
N GLU A 166 -13.99 -21.09 16.26
CA GLU A 166 -13.74 -19.66 16.51
C GLU A 166 -13.54 -18.87 15.21
N LEU A 167 -12.87 -19.46 14.20
CA LEU A 167 -12.70 -18.83 12.89
C LEU A 167 -14.05 -18.66 12.16
N ASP A 168 -14.92 -19.68 12.22
CA ASP A 168 -16.28 -19.60 11.68
C ASP A 168 -17.13 -18.60 12.45
N ALA A 169 -17.03 -18.55 13.78
CA ALA A 169 -17.72 -17.54 14.58
C ALA A 169 -17.25 -16.10 14.30
N LEU A 170 -15.96 -15.89 13.99
CA LEU A 170 -15.44 -14.58 13.55
C LEU A 170 -15.92 -14.21 12.14
N GLY A 171 -16.05 -15.21 11.24
CA GLY A 171 -16.68 -15.03 9.93
C GLY A 171 -18.16 -14.66 10.05
N ASP A 172 -18.87 -15.29 10.98
CA ASP A 172 -20.25 -14.99 11.32
C ASP A 172 -20.38 -13.65 12.08
N GLU A 173 -19.39 -13.22 12.87
CA GLU A 173 -19.38 -11.89 13.50
C GLU A 173 -19.15 -10.79 12.46
N ILE A 174 -18.31 -11.02 11.44
CA ILE A 174 -18.19 -10.12 10.26
C ILE A 174 -19.48 -10.12 9.42
N ALA A 175 -20.19 -11.24 9.34
CA ALA A 175 -21.46 -11.35 8.63
C ALA A 175 -22.68 -10.88 9.44
N LEU A 176 -22.58 -10.82 10.78
CA LEU A 176 -23.60 -10.29 11.70
C LEU A 176 -23.37 -8.79 11.98
N ASP A 177 -22.15 -8.29 11.83
CA ASP A 177 -21.85 -6.85 11.69
C ASP A 177 -22.10 -6.35 10.25
N ASP A 178 -22.58 -7.25 9.37
CA ASP A 178 -23.27 -6.90 8.12
C ASP A 178 -24.70 -6.38 8.38
N ASP A 179 -25.04 -6.09 9.65
CA ASP A 179 -25.88 -4.93 9.98
C ASP A 179 -25.08 -3.64 9.69
N THR A 180 -24.79 -3.47 8.39
CA THR A 180 -24.30 -2.24 7.75
C THR A 180 -25.33 -1.10 7.82
N SER A 181 -26.18 -1.09 8.85
CA SER A 181 -27.02 0.04 9.23
C SER A 181 -26.20 1.30 9.48
N TYR A 182 -24.91 1.20 9.84
CA TYR A 182 -24.03 2.37 9.86
C TYR A 182 -23.71 2.92 8.45
N LEU A 183 -23.67 2.08 7.42
CA LEU A 183 -23.48 2.54 6.04
C LEU A 183 -24.78 3.05 5.40
N ASP A 184 -25.95 2.59 5.84
CA ASP A 184 -27.24 3.03 5.30
C ASP A 184 -27.78 4.31 5.98
N ASP A 185 -27.43 4.58 7.25
CA ASP A 185 -27.77 5.86 7.91
C ASP A 185 -26.94 7.06 7.41
N VAL A 186 -25.81 6.80 6.73
CA VAL A 186 -25.06 7.84 5.99
C VAL A 186 -25.74 8.18 4.66
N LEU A 187 -26.59 7.28 4.11
CA LEU A 187 -27.32 7.47 2.85
C LEU A 187 -28.72 8.08 3.03
N LYS A 188 -29.22 8.23 4.27
CA LYS A 188 -30.42 9.00 4.61
C LYS A 188 -30.09 10.22 5.46
N ALA A 189 -29.25 11.12 4.92
CA ALA A 189 -29.25 12.48 5.42
C ALA A 189 -30.68 13.07 5.31
N PRO A 190 -31.22 13.70 6.37
CA PRO A 190 -32.50 14.39 6.28
C PRO A 190 -32.42 15.45 5.18
N ALA A 191 -33.48 15.58 4.39
CA ALA A 191 -33.58 16.65 3.39
C ALA A 191 -33.28 17.99 4.08
N ALA A 192 -32.40 18.78 3.47
CA ALA A 192 -32.08 20.11 3.97
C ALA A 192 -33.38 20.91 4.13
N PRO A 193 -33.59 21.61 5.26
CA PRO A 193 -34.79 22.42 5.45
C PRO A 193 -34.86 23.51 4.37
N ASP A 194 -35.99 23.60 3.67
CA ASP A 194 -36.27 24.61 2.61
C ASP A 194 -36.44 26.05 3.15
N THR A 195 -36.24 26.26 4.45
CA THR A 195 -36.27 27.58 5.07
C THR A 195 -34.86 28.11 5.22
N LYS A 196 -34.50 29.12 4.40
CA LYS A 196 -33.28 29.90 4.56
C LYS A 196 -33.19 30.41 6.01
N PRO A 197 -32.06 30.22 6.71
CA PRO A 197 -31.82 30.93 7.96
C PRO A 197 -31.68 32.42 7.64
N GLU A 198 -32.49 33.27 8.27
CA GLU A 198 -32.22 34.70 8.29
C GLU A 198 -30.87 34.91 8.98
N ALA A 199 -29.91 35.51 8.28
CA ALA A 199 -28.61 35.83 8.84
C ALA A 199 -28.80 36.89 9.93
N GLU A 200 -28.56 36.54 11.19
CA GLU A 200 -28.49 37.53 12.26
C GLU A 200 -27.31 38.48 11.99
N THR A 201 -27.62 39.77 11.86
CA THR A 201 -26.59 40.79 11.67
C THR A 201 -25.85 41.01 12.98
N ASN A 202 -24.58 40.63 13.05
CA ASN A 202 -23.70 40.99 14.15
C ASN A 202 -23.46 42.51 14.11
N LYS A 203 -24.15 43.24 15.01
CA LYS A 203 -23.97 44.67 15.26
C LYS A 203 -23.36 44.86 16.64
N ASN A 204 -22.47 45.83 16.78
CA ASN A 204 -21.99 46.25 18.09
C ASN A 204 -23.08 47.04 18.85
N LYS A 205 -22.83 47.41 20.11
CA LYS A 205 -23.79 48.16 20.96
C LYS A 205 -24.23 49.51 20.38
N ASP A 206 -23.47 50.05 19.41
CA ASP A 206 -23.73 51.31 18.72
C ASP A 206 -24.40 51.10 17.35
N GLY A 207 -24.80 49.86 17.01
CA GLY A 207 -25.56 49.52 15.82
C GLY A 207 -24.76 49.40 14.52
N ILE A 208 -23.42 49.41 14.60
CA ILE A 208 -22.52 49.31 13.43
C ILE A 208 -22.28 47.84 13.10
N GLN A 209 -22.35 47.49 11.81
CA GLN A 209 -22.05 46.14 11.32
C GLN A 209 -20.57 45.83 11.51
N VAL A 210 -20.30 44.68 12.14
CA VAL A 210 -18.94 44.19 12.39
C VAL A 210 -18.71 42.87 11.65
N ASP A 211 -17.46 42.61 11.27
CA ASP A 211 -17.04 41.33 10.70
C ASP A 211 -16.83 40.25 11.78
N GLU A 212 -16.44 39.05 11.35
CA GLU A 212 -16.19 37.89 12.24
C GLU A 212 -15.09 38.11 13.29
N PHE A 213 -14.26 39.15 13.14
CA PHE A 213 -13.25 39.54 14.12
C PHE A 213 -13.71 40.72 15.00
N GLY A 214 -14.95 41.17 14.87
CA GLY A 214 -15.56 42.24 15.65
C GLY A 214 -15.13 43.65 15.19
N LEU A 215 -14.55 43.78 13.99
CA LEU A 215 -14.10 45.06 13.46
C LEU A 215 -15.19 45.72 12.61
N PRO A 216 -15.35 47.06 12.66
CA PRO A 216 -16.36 47.76 11.88
C PRO A 216 -16.13 47.60 10.38
N GLN A 217 -17.15 47.14 9.65
CA GLN A 217 -17.08 47.09 8.19
C GLN A 217 -17.18 48.51 7.62
N ILE A 218 -16.10 48.98 7.00
CA ILE A 218 -16.07 50.27 6.31
C ILE A 218 -16.84 50.12 4.99
N PRO A 219 -17.86 50.95 4.72
CA PRO A 219 -18.61 50.85 3.47
C PRO A 219 -17.71 51.25 2.30
N SER A 220 -17.45 50.30 1.39
CA SER A 220 -16.86 50.56 0.09
C SER A 220 -17.90 51.27 -0.78
N HIS A 221 -17.79 52.61 -0.85
CA HIS A 221 -18.54 53.40 -1.82
C HIS A 221 -17.99 53.12 -3.24
N ASN A 222 -18.87 52.64 -4.12
CA ASN A 222 -18.69 52.72 -5.57
C ASN A 222 -19.17 54.07 -6.08
#